data_AF-A0A4D4JZN2-F1
#
_entry.id   AF-A0A4D4JZN2-F1
#
_cell.length_a   1.000
_cell.length_b   1.000
_cell.length_c   1.000
_cell.angle_alpha   90.00
_cell.angle_beta   90.00
_cell.angle_gamma   90.00
#
_symmetry.space_group_name_H-M   'P 1'
#
loop_
_entity.id
_entity.type
_entity.pdbx_description
1 polymer ?
#
loop_
_entity_poly.entity_id
_entity_poly.type
_entity_poly.pdbx_seq_one_letter_code
_entity_poly.pdbx_strand_id
1 'polypeptide(L)'
;MLTDNAWAYSRNTWQQTCRDLGISPRWTRPWRPQTNGKVERFHRTLLDEWAYQQPYTSESERQAAFGHTPASRVTNLSGQHI
;
A
#
# COMPACT_ATOMS: atom_id res chain seq x y z
N MET A 1 -1.34 11.07 -11.02
CA MET A 1 -1.49 9.82 -10.24
C MET A 1 -0.98 8.65 -11.08
N LEU A 2 -0.14 7.76 -10.55
CA LEU A 2 0.32 6.55 -11.24
C LEU A 2 -0.46 5.35 -10.71
N THR A 3 -1.01 4.53 -11.61
CA THR A 3 -1.74 3.30 -11.28
C THR A 3 -1.40 2.19 -12.27
N ASP A 4 -1.76 0.95 -11.96
CA ASP A 4 -1.67 -0.16 -12.88
C ASP A 4 -2.78 -0.10 -13.96
N ASN A 5 -2.76 -1.05 -14.91
CA ASN A 5 -3.77 -1.12 -15.97
C ASN A 5 -5.03 -1.91 -15.57
N ALA A 6 -5.32 -2.10 -14.27
CA ALA A 6 -6.49 -2.86 -13.87
C ALA A 6 -7.78 -2.23 -14.41
N TRP A 7 -8.81 -3.06 -14.63
CA TRP A 7 -10.07 -2.64 -15.21
C TRP A 7 -10.75 -1.50 -14.41
N ALA A 8 -10.60 -1.53 -13.08
CA ALA A 8 -11.11 -0.49 -12.18
C ALA A 8 -10.52 0.91 -12.44
N TYR A 9 -9.28 0.98 -12.94
CA TYR A 9 -8.56 2.24 -13.19
C TYR A 9 -8.46 2.60 -14.68
N SER A 10 -9.04 1.79 -15.56
CA SER A 10 -9.03 2.04 -17.01
C SER A 10 -10.39 2.44 -17.56
N ARG A 11 -11.45 2.46 -16.73
CA ARG A 11 -12.82 2.80 -17.13
C ARG A 11 -13.30 4.14 -16.58
N ASN A 12 -14.38 4.59 -17.22
CA ASN A 12 -14.96 5.92 -17.31
C ASN A 12 -15.15 6.67 -15.99
N THR A 13 -15.65 6.03 -14.93
CA THR A 13 -15.90 6.73 -13.65
C THR A 13 -14.61 7.28 -13.04
N TRP A 14 -13.55 6.46 -13.00
CA TRP A 14 -12.26 6.91 -12.44
C TRP A 14 -11.59 7.99 -13.28
N GLN A 15 -11.62 7.85 -14.61
CA GLN A 15 -11.09 8.86 -15.52
C GLN A 15 -11.85 10.18 -15.41
N GLN A 16 -13.17 10.12 -15.27
CA GLN A 16 -14.02 11.30 -15.07
C GLN A 16 -13.67 12.00 -13.76
N THR A 17 -13.60 11.25 -12.65
CA THR A 17 -13.19 11.81 -11.35
C THR A 17 -11.79 12.45 -11.41
N CYS A 18 -10.84 11.84 -12.12
CA CYS A 18 -9.52 12.45 -12.29
C CYS A 18 -9.60 13.79 -13.03
N ARG A 19 -10.45 13.90 -14.06
CA ARG A 19 -10.68 15.16 -14.79
C ARG A 19 -11.31 16.21 -13.89
N ASP A 20 -12.35 15.85 -13.15
CA ASP A 20 -13.08 16.76 -12.25
C ASP A 20 -12.17 17.31 -11.14
N LEU A 21 -11.22 16.50 -10.67
CA LEU A 21 -10.23 16.87 -9.65
C LEU A 21 -8.95 17.51 -10.22
N GLY A 22 -8.83 17.68 -11.55
CA GLY A 22 -7.62 18.21 -12.18
C GLY A 22 -6.39 17.30 -12.07
N ILE A 23 -6.58 16.02 -11.79
CA ILE A 23 -5.51 15.01 -11.65
C ILE A 23 -5.18 14.45 -13.03
N SER A 24 -3.90 14.47 -13.40
CA SER A 24 -3.41 13.76 -14.59
C SER A 24 -3.11 12.28 -14.28
N PRO A 25 -3.92 11.32 -14.75
CA PRO A 25 -3.63 9.90 -14.58
C PRO A 25 -2.49 9.44 -15.50
N ARG A 26 -1.69 8.50 -14.99
CA ARG A 26 -0.62 7.79 -15.71
C ARG A 26 -0.76 6.31 -15.39
N TRP A 27 -0.46 5.46 -16.36
CA TRP A 27 -0.51 4.02 -16.19
C TRP A 27 0.87 3.38 -16.32
N THR A 28 1.10 2.29 -15.58
CA THR A 28 2.28 1.44 -15.77
C THR A 28 2.29 0.85 -17.19
N ARG A 29 3.48 0.63 -17.77
CA ARG A 29 3.57 -0.05 -19.06
C ARG A 29 3.18 -1.53 -18.92
N PRO A 30 2.44 -2.12 -19.88
CA PRO A 30 2.15 -3.55 -19.88
C PRO A 30 3.43 -4.38 -19.75
N TRP A 31 3.35 -5.47 -18.98
CA TRP A 31 4.46 -6.44 -18.77
C TRP A 31 5.73 -5.85 -18.14
N ARG A 32 5.63 -4.73 -17.40
CA ARG A 32 6.74 -4.07 -16.70
C ARG A 32 6.44 -3.88 -15.20
N PRO A 33 6.44 -4.97 -14.41
CA PRO A 33 6.10 -4.92 -12.98
C PRO A 33 7.08 -4.10 -12.14
N GLN A 34 8.27 -3.77 -12.67
CA GLN A 34 9.28 -3.00 -11.95
C GLN A 34 8.75 -1.63 -11.46
N THR A 35 7.85 -1.03 -12.24
CA THR A 35 7.21 0.26 -11.89
C THR A 35 6.20 0.15 -10.74
N ASN A 36 5.73 -1.06 -10.46
CA ASN A 36 4.76 -1.37 -9.41
C ASN A 36 5.43 -1.81 -8.09
N GLY A 37 6.75 -2.05 -8.10
CA GLY A 37 7.46 -2.61 -6.94
C GLY A 37 7.34 -1.80 -5.63
N LYS A 38 7.06 -0.49 -5.71
CA LYS A 38 6.78 0.33 -4.51
C LYS A 38 5.44 -0.03 -3.86
N VAL A 39 4.37 -0.17 -4.65
CA VAL A 39 3.06 -0.53 -4.11
C VAL A 39 3.06 -1.98 -3.62
N GLU A 40 3.76 -2.86 -4.34
CA GLU A 40 3.91 -4.26 -3.95
C GLU A 40 4.68 -4.41 -2.63
N ARG A 41 5.77 -3.63 -2.46
CA ARG A 41 6.49 -3.58 -1.18
C ARG A 41 5.63 -3.01 -0.07
N PHE A 42 4.88 -1.94 -0.34
CA PHE A 42 3.96 -1.34 0.62
C PHE A 42 2.88 -2.35 1.09
N HIS A 43 2.24 -3.05 0.16
CA HIS A 43 1.25 -4.08 0.49
C HIS A 43 1.88 -5.20 1.32
N ARG A 44 3.10 -5.64 0.99
CA ARG A 44 3.80 -6.66 1.77
C ARG A 44 4.05 -6.20 3.21
N THR A 45 4.60 -4.99 3.38
CA THR A 45 4.81 -4.41 4.71
C THR A 45 3.50 -4.28 5.49
N LEU A 46 2.40 -3.86 4.85
CA LEU A 46 1.09 -3.80 5.50
C LEU A 46 0.59 -5.16 5.96
N LEU A 47 0.80 -6.20 5.14
CA LEU A 47 0.38 -7.55 5.51
C LEU A 47 1.22 -8.09 6.68
N ASP A 48 2.54 -7.90 6.62
CA ASP A 48 3.48 -8.40 7.63
C ASP A 48 3.33 -7.68 8.97
N GLU A 49 3.21 -6.35 8.95
CA GLU A 49 3.24 -5.52 10.17
C GLU A 49 1.85 -5.26 10.76
N TRP A 50 0.77 -5.39 9.98
CA TRP A 50 -0.57 -5.05 10.47
C TRP A 50 -1.56 -6.19 10.27
N ALA A 51 -1.76 -6.67 9.04
CA ALA A 51 -2.86 -7.59 8.77
C ALA A 51 -2.67 -8.98 9.40
N TYR A 52 -1.42 -9.46 9.48
CA TYR A 52 -1.08 -10.79 10.00
C TYR A 52 -0.15 -10.75 11.22
N GLN A 53 0.10 -9.58 11.81
CA GLN A 53 0.91 -9.47 13.00
C GLN A 53 0.31 -10.21 14.21
N GLN A 54 -1.02 -10.32 14.26
CA GLN A 54 -1.75 -11.11 15.26
C GLN A 54 -3.08 -11.61 14.68
N PRO A 55 -3.70 -12.66 15.26
CA PRO A 55 -5.06 -13.04 14.92
C PRO A 55 -6.04 -11.97 15.39
N TYR A 56 -6.88 -11.47 14.49
CA TYR A 56 -8.00 -10.59 14.82
C TYR A 56 -9.30 -11.40 14.81
N THR A 57 -10.17 -11.14 15.77
CA THR A 57 -11.47 -11.81 15.90
C THR A 57 -12.57 -11.12 15.08
N SER A 58 -12.34 -9.87 14.63
CA SER A 58 -13.26 -9.13 13.77
C SER A 58 -12.54 -8.11 12.87
N GLU A 59 -13.23 -7.68 11.81
CA GLU A 59 -12.78 -6.58 10.94
C GLU A 59 -12.60 -5.27 11.73
N SER A 60 -13.56 -4.95 12.61
CA SER A 60 -13.55 -3.71 13.40
C SER A 60 -12.35 -3.65 14.33
N GLU A 61 -11.97 -4.77 14.95
CA GLU A 61 -10.77 -4.88 15.78
C GLU A 61 -9.51 -4.63 14.94
N ARG A 62 -9.42 -5.25 13.76
CA ARG A 62 -8.29 -5.04 12.84
C ARG A 62 -8.18 -3.59 12.39
N GLN A 63 -9.30 -2.94 12.09
CA GLN A 63 -9.34 -1.52 11.71
C GLN A 63 -8.99 -0.58 12.86
N ALA A 64 -9.41 -0.88 14.10
CA ALA A 64 -9.03 -0.09 15.27
C ALA A 64 -7.52 -0.15 15.53
N ALA A 65 -6.88 -1.27 15.24
CA ALA A 65 -5.42 -1.40 15.28
C ALA A 65 -4.73 -0.61 14.14
N PHE A 66 -5.41 -0.38 13.02
CA PHE A 66 -4.92 0.39 11.88
C PHE A 66 -4.91 1.89 12.20
N GLY A 67 -3.78 2.38 12.71
CA GLY A 67 -3.62 3.78 13.13
C GLY A 67 -2.92 3.93 14.48
N HIS A 68 -2.84 2.84 15.25
CA HIS A 68 -2.03 2.74 16.48
C HIS A 68 -0.64 2.15 16.19
N THR A 69 -0.01 2.50 15.06
CA THR A 69 1.37 2.06 14.79
C THR A 69 2.31 2.69 15.84
N PRO A 70 2.94 1.91 16.75
CA PRO A 70 4.03 2.45 17.53
C PRO A 70 5.21 2.62 16.57
N ALA A 71 5.69 3.85 16.40
CA ALA A 71 6.77 4.19 15.47
C ALA A 71 8.15 3.62 15.86
N SER A 72 8.24 2.50 16.59
CA SER A 72 9.44 2.12 17.34
C SER A 72 9.82 0.64 17.24
N ARG A 73 9.96 0.09 16.02
CA ARG A 73 10.65 -1.22 15.84
C ARG A 73 11.78 -1.23 14.79
N VAL A 74 12.33 -0.06 14.45
CA VAL A 74 13.57 0.04 13.62
C VAL A 74 14.85 0.23 14.45
N THR A 75 14.78 0.23 15.78
CA THR A 75 15.98 0.21 16.63
C THR A 75 16.21 -1.19 17.19
N ASN A 76 16.99 -2.01 16.49
CA ASN A 76 17.98 -2.92 17.07
C ASN A 76 18.59 -3.83 15.99
N LEU A 77 19.54 -3.32 15.19
CA LEU A 77 20.58 -4.14 14.55
C LEU A 77 21.91 -3.34 14.39
N SER A 78 22.26 -2.52 15.37
CA SER A 78 23.59 -1.92 15.47
C SER A 78 24.03 -1.92 16.92
N GLY A 79 24.75 -2.97 17.34
CA GLY A 79 25.36 -2.97 18.68
C GLY A 79 25.51 -4.32 19.36
N GLN A 80 26.00 -5.34 18.66
CA GLN A 80 26.68 -6.46 19.29
C GLN A 80 27.84 -6.90 18.40
N HIS A 81 29.02 -6.33 18.64
CA HIS A 81 30.24 -7.11 18.87
C HIS A 81 31.30 -6.19 19.48
N ILE A 82 31.96 -6.77 20.47
CA ILE A 82 33.03 -6.26 21.34
C ILE A 82 34.21 -5.73 20.53
#